data_AF-A0A917NHF8-F1
#
_entry.id   AF-A0A917NHF8-F1
#
_cell.length_a   1.000
_cell.length_b   1.000
_cell.length_c   1.000
_cell.angle_alpha   90.00
_cell.angle_beta   90.00
_cell.angle_gamma   90.00
#
_symmetry.space_group_name_H-M   'P 1'
#
loop_
_entity.id
_entity.type
_entity.pdbx_description
1 polymer ?
#
loop_
_entity_poly.entity_id
_entity_poly.type
_entity_poly.pdbx_seq_one_letter_code
_entity_poly.pdbx_strand_id
1 'polypeptide(L)'
;MDTPAAAMAPAQPRALRAPGAAGNEAAQRQAARDFEAQAMGMLLQPIFATVDTSKSRFGGGAAEAQWRPMLVDAYAAAAVRAGAGIGLADFVLREIQRIRGAQPTSNTEETTP
;
A
#
# COMPACT_ATOMS: atom_id res chain seq x y z
N MET A 1 40.60 8.70 7.35
CA MET A 1 39.85 7.86 6.41
C MET A 1 38.38 8.10 6.71
N ASP A 2 37.83 9.16 6.14
CA ASP A 2 36.46 9.58 6.34
C ASP A 2 35.59 8.89 5.30
N THR A 3 34.79 7.92 5.74
CA THR A 3 33.78 7.29 4.88
C THR A 3 32.53 8.17 4.91
N PRO A 4 32.01 8.66 3.78
CA PRO A 4 30.75 9.39 3.79
C PRO A 4 29.63 8.43 4.18
N ALA A 5 28.88 8.79 5.22
CA ALA A 5 27.65 8.10 5.60
C ALA A 5 26.69 8.09 4.41
N ALA A 6 26.42 6.91 3.87
CA ALA A 6 25.45 6.74 2.79
C ALA A 6 24.08 7.20 3.29
N ALA A 7 23.61 8.34 2.77
CA ALA A 7 22.25 8.81 2.99
C ALA A 7 21.28 7.77 2.42
N MET A 8 20.58 7.06 3.30
CA MET A 8 19.59 6.07 2.92
C MET A 8 18.40 6.77 2.27
N ALA A 9 18.12 6.43 1.01
CA ALA A 9 17.03 7.01 0.24
C ALA A 9 15.69 6.79 0.95
N PRO A 10 14.77 7.78 0.95
CA PRO A 10 13.44 7.58 1.50
C PRO A 10 12.76 6.41 0.79
N ALA A 11 12.16 5.49 1.56
CA ALA A 11 11.37 4.41 0.97
C ALA A 11 10.22 5.04 0.19
N GLN A 12 10.23 4.80 -1.11
CA GLN A 12 9.24 5.37 -1.99
C GLN A 12 7.88 4.74 -1.67
N PRO A 13 6.81 5.53 -1.46
CA PRO A 13 5.47 4.98 -1.33
C PRO A 13 5.22 4.07 -2.53
N ARG A 14 4.70 2.86 -2.28
CA ARG A 14 4.40 1.89 -3.35
C ARG A 14 3.44 2.58 -4.32
N ALA A 15 3.93 2.92 -5.50
CA ALA A 15 3.14 3.59 -6.53
C ALA A 15 1.85 2.81 -6.77
N LEU A 16 0.72 3.46 -6.50
CA LEU A 16 -0.61 2.93 -6.79
C LEU A 16 -0.69 2.73 -8.30
N ARG A 17 -0.62 1.46 -8.73
CA ARG A 17 -0.75 1.12 -10.14
C ARG A 17 -2.19 1.44 -10.53
N ALA A 18 -2.37 2.24 -11.58
CA ALA A 18 -3.70 2.61 -12.04
C ALA A 18 -4.56 1.34 -12.26
N PRO A 19 -5.78 1.28 -11.71
CA PRO A 19 -6.62 0.08 -11.76
C PRO A 19 -6.91 -0.42 -13.19
N GLY A 20 -6.84 0.49 -14.17
CA GLY A 20 -6.94 0.22 -15.61
C GLY A 20 -5.74 -0.53 -16.25
N ALA A 21 -4.62 -0.74 -15.54
CA ALA A 21 -3.42 -1.40 -16.11
C ALA A 21 -3.16 -2.87 -15.67
N ALA A 22 -3.79 -3.37 -14.59
CA ALA A 22 -3.74 -4.78 -14.16
C ALA A 22 -4.49 -5.77 -15.10
N GLY A 23 -3.79 -6.30 -16.10
CA GLY A 23 -4.36 -7.18 -17.13
C GLY A 23 -4.94 -8.53 -16.66
N ASN A 24 -4.59 -9.03 -15.46
CA ASN A 24 -5.07 -10.32 -14.93
C ASN A 24 -5.74 -10.17 -13.56
N GLU A 25 -6.65 -11.10 -13.23
CA GLU A 25 -7.42 -11.09 -11.98
C GLU A 25 -6.53 -11.08 -10.73
N ALA A 26 -5.41 -11.81 -10.76
CA ALA A 26 -4.44 -11.86 -9.66
C ALA A 26 -3.82 -10.48 -9.36
N ALA A 27 -3.46 -9.73 -10.40
CA ALA A 27 -2.92 -8.37 -10.27
C ALA A 27 -4.00 -7.37 -9.82
N GLN A 28 -5.26 -7.56 -10.23
CA GLN A 28 -6.38 -6.73 -9.76
C GLN A 28 -6.64 -6.96 -8.27
N ARG A 29 -6.65 -8.23 -7.85
CA ARG A 29 -6.79 -8.61 -6.44
C ARG A 29 -5.63 -8.07 -5.61
N GLN A 30 -4.41 -8.10 -6.15
CA GLN A 30 -3.24 -7.51 -5.49
C GLN A 30 -3.36 -6.00 -5.37
N ALA A 31 -3.75 -5.30 -6.43
CA ALA A 31 -3.96 -3.85 -6.39
C ALA A 31 -5.04 -3.45 -5.38
N ALA A 32 -6.12 -4.23 -5.28
CA ALA A 32 -7.17 -4.01 -4.29
C ALA A 32 -6.70 -4.21 -2.85
N ARG A 33 -5.89 -5.25 -2.58
CA ARG A 33 -5.25 -5.45 -1.27
C ARG A 33 -4.26 -4.34 -0.92
N ASP A 34 -3.47 -3.89 -1.90
CA ASP A 34 -2.50 -2.81 -1.68
C ASP A 34 -3.20 -1.47 -1.39
N PHE A 35 -4.36 -1.24 -1.99
CA PHE A 35 -5.21 -0.08 -1.67
C PHE A 35 -5.74 -0.16 -0.24
N GLU A 36 -6.30 -1.31 0.16
CA GLU A 36 -6.79 -1.51 1.53
C GLU A 36 -5.67 -1.34 2.56
N ALA A 37 -4.46 -1.84 2.28
CA ALA A 37 -3.31 -1.65 3.17
C ALA A 37 -2.94 -0.18 3.38
N GLN A 38 -2.99 0.64 2.32
CA GLN A 38 -2.73 2.09 2.43
C GLN A 38 -3.84 2.80 3.19
N ALA A 39 -5.10 2.48 2.88
CA ALA A 39 -6.25 3.02 3.60
C ALA A 39 -6.17 2.68 5.10
N MET A 40 -5.83 1.44 5.43
CA MET A 40 -5.68 1.00 6.80
C MET A 40 -4.47 1.65 7.49
N GLY A 41 -3.36 1.87 6.79
CA GLY A 41 -2.23 2.66 7.28
C GLY A 41 -2.66 4.05 7.72
N MET A 42 -3.41 4.77 6.88
CA MET A 42 -3.95 6.10 7.21
C MET A 42 -4.91 6.07 8.41
N LEU A 43 -5.74 5.02 8.52
CA LEU A 43 -6.66 4.86 9.65
C LEU A 43 -5.95 4.49 10.96
N LEU A 44 -4.80 3.82 10.88
CA LEU A 44 -4.00 3.44 12.04
C LEU A 44 -3.09 4.58 12.52
N GLN A 45 -2.74 5.53 11.65
CA GLN A 45 -1.88 6.67 12.01
C GLN A 45 -2.29 7.42 13.29
N PRO A 46 -3.57 7.75 13.54
CA PRO A 46 -4.01 8.43 14.76
C PRO A 46 -3.74 7.62 16.03
N ILE A 47 -3.88 6.29 15.98
CA ILE A 47 -3.61 5.41 17.12
C ILE A 47 -2.13 5.55 17.51
N PHE A 48 -1.22 5.49 16.55
CA PHE A 48 0.20 5.63 16.81
C PHE A 48 0.61 7.07 17.16
N ALA A 49 -0.07 8.09 16.63
CA ALA A 49 0.15 9.49 17.00
C ALA A 49 -0.17 9.77 18.47
N THR A 50 -1.14 9.04 19.06
CA THR A 50 -1.49 9.17 20.48
C THR A 50 -0.55 8.42 21.44
N VAL A 51 0.27 7.49 20.94
CA VAL A 51 1.28 6.80 21.75
C VAL A 51 2.51 7.71 21.92
N ASP A 52 2.50 8.46 23.02
CA ASP A 52 3.59 9.32 23.45
C ASP A 52 4.69 8.46 24.11
N THR A 53 5.56 7.86 23.28
CA THR A 53 6.68 7.04 23.75
C THR A 53 7.78 7.86 24.45
N SER A 54 7.69 9.20 24.40
CA SER A 54 8.62 10.12 25.06
C SER A 54 8.66 9.96 26.58
N LYS A 55 7.60 9.42 27.18
CA LYS A 55 7.49 9.20 28.63
C LYS A 55 7.89 7.79 29.08
N SER A 56 8.22 6.89 28.15
CA SER A 56 8.61 5.52 28.48
C SER A 56 10.12 5.39 28.65
N ARG A 57 10.53 4.78 29.77
CA ARG A 57 11.94 4.56 30.17
C ARG A 57 12.71 3.62 29.22
N PHE A 58 11.99 3.00 28.29
CA PHE A 58 12.49 2.05 27.29
C PHE A 58 12.14 2.46 25.85
N GLY A 59 11.67 3.68 25.62
CA GLY A 59 11.37 4.18 24.27
C GLY A 59 12.65 4.54 23.52
N GLY A 60 12.83 4.04 22.30
CA GLY A 60 14.01 4.21 21.44
C GLY A 60 14.22 5.64 20.89
N GLY A 61 13.64 6.64 21.54
CA GLY A 61 13.85 8.07 21.26
C GLY A 61 13.49 8.49 19.84
N ALA A 62 14.17 9.55 19.36
CA ALA A 62 13.96 10.13 18.04
C ALA A 62 14.28 9.15 16.89
N ALA A 63 15.16 8.17 17.14
CA ALA A 63 15.47 7.14 16.16
C ALA A 63 14.24 6.26 15.90
N GLU A 64 13.62 5.69 16.94
CA GLU A 64 12.40 4.86 16.79
C GLU A 64 11.24 5.66 16.19
N ALA A 65 11.10 6.94 16.54
CA ALA A 65 10.06 7.82 16.01
C ALA A 65 10.11 7.94 14.47
N GLN A 66 11.31 7.96 13.89
CA GLN A 66 11.51 8.01 12.43
C GLN A 66 11.06 6.72 11.72
N TRP A 67 11.27 5.55 12.35
CA TRP A 67 10.98 4.24 11.77
C TRP A 67 9.54 3.76 12.03
N ARG A 68 8.87 4.34 13.02
CA ARG A 68 7.51 3.99 13.44
C ARG A 68 6.50 3.98 12.28
N PRO A 69 6.38 5.02 11.44
CA PRO A 69 5.43 5.03 10.34
C PRO A 69 5.61 3.84 9.39
N MET A 70 6.85 3.47 9.09
CA MET A 70 7.16 2.31 8.25
C MET A 70 6.72 0.99 8.87
N LEU A 71 6.89 0.86 10.19
CA LEU A 71 6.43 -0.32 10.93
C LEU A 71 4.89 -0.41 10.88
N VAL A 72 4.20 0.72 11.06
CA VAL A 72 2.74 0.78 10.96
C VAL A 72 2.26 0.33 9.58
N ASP A 73 2.89 0.82 8.51
CA ASP A 73 2.56 0.42 7.14
C ASP A 73 2.80 -1.08 6.91
N ALA A 74 3.89 -1.62 7.46
CA ALA A 74 4.20 -3.04 7.38
C ALA A 74 3.18 -3.90 8.13
N TYR A 75 2.76 -3.48 9.34
CA TYR A 75 1.71 -4.13 10.11
C TYR A 75 0.37 -4.09 9.38
N ALA A 76 -0.01 -2.94 8.84
CA ALA A 76 -1.23 -2.79 8.06
C ALA A 76 -1.25 -3.74 6.86
N ALA A 77 -0.15 -3.75 6.08
CA ALA A 77 -0.03 -4.63 4.92
C ALA A 77 -0.02 -6.12 5.31
N ALA A 78 0.58 -6.48 6.45
CA ALA A 78 0.58 -7.84 6.95
C ALA A 78 -0.81 -8.29 7.39
N ALA A 79 -1.56 -7.45 8.10
CA ALA A 79 -2.92 -7.73 8.54
C ALA A 79 -3.88 -7.90 7.36
N VAL A 80 -3.79 -7.06 6.32
CA VAL A 80 -4.59 -7.22 5.09
C VAL A 80 -4.24 -8.54 4.37
N ARG A 81 -2.95 -8.89 4.26
CA ARG A 81 -2.54 -10.18 3.67
C ARG A 81 -3.02 -11.40 4.46
N ALA A 82 -3.07 -11.29 5.78
CA ALA A 82 -3.53 -12.34 6.68
C ALA A 82 -5.07 -12.47 6.73
N GLY A 83 -5.81 -11.60 6.03
CA GLY A 83 -7.27 -11.60 6.04
C GLY A 83 -7.90 -10.90 7.24
N ALA A 84 -7.09 -10.20 8.06
CA ALA A 84 -7.55 -9.35 9.17
C ALA A 84 -7.77 -7.88 8.73
N GLY A 85 -8.03 -7.67 7.44
CA GLY A 85 -8.44 -6.38 6.89
C GLY A 85 -9.89 -6.03 7.22
N ILE A 86 -10.32 -4.84 6.83
CA ILE A 86 -11.69 -4.33 6.97
C ILE A 86 -12.62 -4.79 5.83
N GLY A 87 -12.10 -5.51 4.84
CA GLY A 87 -12.85 -6.04 3.70
C GLY A 87 -12.97 -5.07 2.52
N LEU A 88 -12.18 -3.98 2.52
CA LEU A 88 -12.23 -2.95 1.48
C LEU A 88 -11.70 -3.46 0.14
N ALA A 89 -10.75 -4.40 0.13
CA ALA A 89 -10.20 -4.98 -1.10
C ALA A 89 -11.27 -5.64 -1.97
N ASP A 90 -12.29 -6.28 -1.40
CA ASP A 90 -13.33 -6.93 -2.20
C ASP A 90 -14.22 -5.93 -2.93
N PHE A 91 -14.53 -4.80 -2.30
CA PHE A 91 -15.28 -3.71 -2.94
C PHE A 91 -14.46 -3.07 -4.06
N VAL A 92 -13.18 -2.81 -3.80
CA VAL A 92 -12.26 -2.22 -4.80
C VAL A 92 -12.07 -3.18 -5.98
N LEU A 93 -11.92 -4.48 -5.73
CA LEU A 93 -11.80 -5.47 -6.79
C LEU A 93 -13.03 -5.48 -7.71
N ARG A 94 -14.25 -5.46 -7.14
CA ARG A 94 -15.48 -5.36 -7.92
C ARG A 94 -15.52 -4.11 -8.78
N GLU A 95 -15.06 -2.98 -8.24
CA GLU A 95 -15.03 -1.72 -8.99
C GLU A 95 -13.98 -1.73 -10.11
N ILE A 96 -12.79 -2.30 -9.86
CA ILE A 96 -11.75 -2.50 -10.90
C ILE A 96 -12.31 -3.35 -12.04
N GLN A 97 -13.02 -4.43 -11.72
CA GLN A 97 -13.65 -5.30 -12.71
C GLN A 97 -14.78 -4.59 -13.46
N ARG A 98 -15.59 -3.78 -12.78
CA ARG A 98 -16.65 -2.97 -13.39
C ARG A 98 -16.10 -1.98 -14.41
N ILE A 99 -15.10 -1.19 -14.03
CA ILE A 99 -14.47 -0.18 -14.89
C ILE A 99 -13.83 -0.84 -16.11
N ARG A 100 -13.26 -2.04 -15.96
CA ARG A 100 -12.71 -2.81 -17.08
C ARG A 100 -13.77 -3.45 -17.96
N GLY A 101 -14.84 -4.00 -17.39
CA GLY A 101 -15.95 -4.57 -18.15
C GLY A 101 -16.70 -3.53 -19.00
N ALA A 102 -16.60 -2.25 -18.62
CA ALA A 102 -17.11 -1.12 -19.39
C ALA A 102 -16.13 -0.59 -20.46
N GLN A 103 -14.89 -1.09 -20.52
CA GLN A 103 -13.93 -0.76 -21.58
C GLN A 103 -14.10 -1.77 -22.72
N PRO A 104 -14.74 -1.40 -23.85
CA PRO A 104 -14.76 -2.25 -25.03
C PRO A 104 -13.31 -2.48 -25.49
N THR A 105 -12.98 -3.73 -25.82
CA THR A 105 -11.71 -4.11 -26.43
C THR A 105 -11.59 -3.47 -27.81
N SER A 106 -11.18 -2.20 -27.88
CA SER A 106 -10.77 -1.56 -29.12
C SER A 106 -9.36 -2.05 -29.44
N ASN A 107 -9.27 -3.20 -30.11
CA ASN A 107 -8.13 -3.65 -30.92
C ASN A 107 -8.57 -4.91 -31.69
N THR A 108 -9.51 -4.74 -32.61
CA THR A 108 -9.85 -5.74 -33.64
C THR A 108 -10.28 -5.00 -34.90
N GLU A 109 -9.45 -4.08 -35.37
CA GLU A 109 -9.55 -3.53 -36.72
C GLU A 109 -8.13 -3.45 -37.28
N GLU A 110 -7.95 -3.94 -38.50
CA GLU A 110 -6.69 -4.02 -39.26
C GLU A 110 -5.62 -4.93 -38.62
N THR A 111 -5.20 -6.04 -39.22
CA THR A 111 -4.82 -6.23 -40.62
C THR A 111 -4.75 -7.75 -40.86
N THR A 112 -5.31 -8.24 -41.97
CA THR A 112 -4.90 -9.42 -42.76
C THR A 112 -5.87 -9.58 -43.95
N PRO A 113 -5.47 -10.08 -45.13
CA PRO A 113 -4.13 -10.17 -45.74
C PRO A 113 -3.90 -9.16 -46.88
#